data_AF-A0A1I4X1S3-F1
#
_entry.id   AF-A0A1I4X1S3-F1
#
_cell.length_a   1.000
_cell.length_b   1.000
_cell.length_c   1.000
_cell.angle_alpha   90.00
_cell.angle_beta   90.00
_cell.angle_gamma   90.00
#
_symmetry.space_group_name_H-M   'P 1'
#
loop_
_entity.id
_entity.type
_entity.pdbx_description
1 polymer ?
#
loop_
_entity_poly.entity_id
_entity_poly.type
_entity_poly.pdbx_seq_one_letter_code
_entity_poly.pdbx_strand_id
1 'polypeptide(L)' 'MKIRKADKKDYSRIMEIWESSVIATHDFLKQEDFELFKNLIPDEFLPQLNVFVI' A
#
# COMPACT_ATOMS: atom_id res chain seq x y z
N MET A 1 4.24 -21.70 3.16
CA MET A 1 4.17 -20.23 3.29
C MET A 1 5.59 -19.70 3.46
N LYS A 2 6.15 -18.97 2.49
CA LYS A 2 7.52 -18.43 2.55
C LYS A 2 7.46 -16.92 2.42
N ILE A 3 7.77 -16.23 3.51
CA ILE A 3 7.86 -14.77 3.52
C ILE A 3 9.15 -14.35 2.81
N ARG A 4 9.06 -13.35 1.92
CA ARG A 4 10.22 -12.77 1.22
C ARG A 4 10.10 -11.24 1.18
N LYS A 5 11.23 -10.56 0.97
CA LYS A 5 11.22 -9.11 0.73
C LYS A 5 10.43 -8.82 -0.56
N ALA A 6 9.57 -7.81 -0.51
CA ALA A 6 8.83 -7.34 -1.67
C ALA A 6 9.77 -6.73 -2.71
N ASP A 7 9.41 -6.86 -3.98
CA ASP A 7 10.02 -6.13 -5.09
C ASP A 7 8.97 -5.27 -5.82
N LYS A 8 9.41 -4.47 -6.81
CA LYS A 8 8.53 -3.54 -7.53
C LYS A 8 7.34 -4.22 -8.22
N LYS A 9 7.43 -5.51 -8.56
CA LYS A 9 6.31 -6.25 -9.19
C LYS A 9 5.20 -6.53 -8.19
N ASP A 10 5.51 -6.55 -6.90
CA ASP A 10 4.52 -6.76 -5.84
C ASP A 10 3.71 -5.49 -5.54
N TYR A 11 4.18 -4.31 -5.97
CA TYR A 11 3.59 -3.03 -5.56
C TYR A 11 2.14 -2.88 -5.98
N SER A 12 1.78 -3.31 -7.20
CA SER A 12 0.38 -3.28 -7.66
C SER A 12 -0.53 -4.05 -6.69
N ARG A 13 -0.10 -5.25 -6.31
CA ARG A 13 -0.90 -6.09 -5.42
C ARG A 13 -0.94 -5.55 -3.98
N ILE A 14 0.16 -4.97 -3.51
CA ILE A 14 0.21 -4.28 -2.21
C ILE A 14 -0.78 -3.11 -2.20
N MET A 15 -0.83 -2.32 -3.29
CA MET A 15 -1.76 -1.19 -3.39
C MET A 15 -3.21 -1.61 -3.44
N GLU A 16 -3.56 -2.70 -4.12
CA GLU A 16 -4.93 -3.26 -4.10
C GLU A 16 -5.36 -3.67 -2.66
N ILE A 17 -4.45 -4.30 -1.91
CA ILE A 17 -4.70 -4.70 -0.52
C ILE A 17 -4.82 -3.47 0.38
N TRP A 18 -3.91 -2.51 0.23
CA TRP A 18 -3.95 -1.25 0.98
C TRP A 18 -5.28 -0.51 0.73
N GLU A 19 -5.68 -0.32 -0.53
CA GLU A 19 -6.91 0.39 -0.90
C GLU A 19 -8.14 -0.27 -0.30
N SER A 20 -8.30 -1.59 -0.49
CA SER A 20 -9.44 -2.33 0.08
C SER A 20 -9.45 -2.31 1.61
N SER A 21 -8.28 -2.38 2.25
CA SER A 21 -8.17 -2.33 3.71
C SER A 21 -8.55 -0.96 4.27
N VAL A 22 -8.07 0.11 3.63
CA VAL A 22 -8.34 1.50 4.03
C VAL A 22 -9.83 1.81 3.86
N ILE A 23 -10.43 1.49 2.70
CA ILE A 23 -11.87 1.67 2.46
C ILE A 23 -12.72 0.94 3.50
N ALA A 24 -12.32 -0.27 3.90
CA ALA A 24 -13.11 -1.09 4.82
C ALA A 24 -13.01 -0.67 6.30
N THR A 25 -11.94 0.03 6.70
CA THR A 25 -11.62 0.19 8.13
C THR A 25 -11.22 1.60 8.57
N HIS A 26 -10.93 2.52 7.63
CA HIS A 26 -10.47 3.87 7.92
C HIS A 26 -11.51 4.90 7.47
N ASP A 27 -12.76 4.77 7.93
CA ASP A 27 -13.86 5.70 7.66
C ASP A 27 -13.59 7.14 8.11
N PHE A 28 -12.63 7.32 9.03
CA PHE A 28 -12.13 8.61 9.47
C PHE A 28 -11.24 9.34 8.45
N LEU A 29 -10.73 8.65 7.42
CA LEU A 29 -9.83 9.22 6.43
C LEU A 29 -10.63 10.04 5.40
N LYS A 30 -10.24 11.29 5.19
CA LYS A 30 -10.86 12.13 4.16
C LYS A 30 -10.50 11.62 2.77
N GLN A 31 -11.40 11.81 1.81
CA GLN A 31 -11.16 11.40 0.42
C GLN A 31 -9.90 12.06 -0.17
N GLU A 32 -9.65 13.32 0.13
CA GLU A 32 -8.47 14.06 -0.33
C GLU A 32 -7.16 13.43 0.15
N ASP A 33 -7.13 13.02 1.42
CA ASP A 33 -5.97 12.34 2.02
C ASP A 33 -5.82 10.92 1.44
N PHE A 34 -6.92 10.21 1.21
CA PHE A 34 -6.91 8.91 0.56
C PHE A 34 -6.28 8.98 -0.84
N GLU A 35 -6.72 9.90 -1.69
CA GLU A 35 -6.16 10.08 -3.05
C GLU A 35 -4.69 10.54 -3.00
N LEU A 36 -4.32 11.40 -2.05
CA LEU A 36 -2.93 11.80 -1.84
C LEU A 36 -2.04 10.58 -1.54
N PHE A 37 -2.43 9.76 -0.57
CA PHE A 37 -1.65 8.58 -0.19
C PHE A 37 -1.64 7.51 -1.28
N LYS A 38 -2.75 7.32 -1.99
CA LYS A 38 -2.83 6.39 -3.13
C LYS A 38 -1.77 6.68 -4.18
N ASN A 39 -1.47 7.96 -4.43
CA ASN A 39 -0.42 8.40 -5.35
C ASN A 39 0.99 8.32 -4.76
N LEU A 40 1.17 8.69 -3.49
CA LEU A 40 2.51 8.76 -2.87
C LEU A 40 3.05 7.39 -2.44
N ILE A 41 2.20 6.47 -1.97
CA ILE A 41 2.66 5.18 -1.43
C ILE A 41 3.51 4.38 -2.42
N PRO A 42 3.08 4.12 -3.68
CA PRO A 42 3.84 3.23 -4.56
C PRO A 42 5.20 3.80 -4.96
N ASP A 43 5.31 5.12 -5.13
CA ASP A 43 6.48 5.75 -5.72
C ASP A 43 7.42 6.40 -4.70
N GLU A 44 6.87 6.96 -3.62
CA GLU A 44 7.66 7.67 -2.60
C GLU A 44 7.89 6.80 -1.36
N PHE A 45 6.88 6.06 -0.88
CA PHE A 45 6.97 5.42 0.45
C PHE A 45 7.41 3.96 0.40
N LEU A 46 6.81 3.12 -0.45
CA LEU A 46 7.19 1.70 -0.54
C LEU A 46 8.68 1.50 -0.82
N PRO A 47 9.36 2.27 -1.69
CA PRO A 47 10.81 2.15 -1.90
C PRO A 47 11.67 2.39 -0.64
N GLN A 48 11.13 3.11 0.35
CA GLN A 48 11.84 3.45 1.59
C GLN A 48 11.58 2.44 2.72
N LEU A 49 10.64 1.50 2.53
CA LEU A 49 10.21 0.55 3.55
C LEU A 49 10.80 -0.84 3.32
N ASN A 50 11.00 -1.57 4.42
CA ASN A 50 11.23 -3.01 4.36
C ASN A 50 9.89 -3.75 4.41
N VAL A 51 9.28 -3.94 3.24
CA VAL A 51 8.02 -4.68 3.10
C VAL A 51 8.30 -6.14 2.76
N PHE A 52 7.50 -7.04 3.34
CA PHE A 52 7.58 -8.48 3.13
C PHE A 52 6.23 -9.03 2.69
N VAL A 53 6.26 -9.93 1.71
CA VAL A 53 5.08 -10.57 1.09
C VAL A 53 5.17 -12.09 1.20
N ILE A 54 4.03 -12.77 1.01
CA ILE A 54 3.89 -14.21 1.17
C ILE A 54 3.02 -14.85 0.09
#